data_AF-A0A7C4KNK6-F1
#
_entry.id   AF-A0A7C4KNK6-F1
#
_cell.length_a   1.000
_cell.length_b   1.000
_cell.length_c   1.000
_cell.angle_alpha   90.00
_cell.angle_beta   90.00
_cell.angle_gamma   90.00
#
_symmetry.space_group_name_H-M   'P 1'
#
loop_
_entity.id
_entity.type
_entity.pdbx_description
1 polymer ?
#
loop_
_entity_poly.entity_id
_entity_poly.type
_entity_poly.pdbx_seq_one_letter_code
_entity_poly.pdbx_strand_id
1 'polypeptide(L)'
;MHARKIFWCVAILALLLVMAGVWWVRRFQRYTPVEVAKDLRAAMQVKDHPRPVERFLELRYGPLDLPTNRHKAFLDFFNPGHVEGLQILTSRLPPDRRQKDIQAMAQWLADFRANLSPEEKQALSAYFRTEDGRRAIEAATAKYLSQDVYYRAETAPVIRELMTTITTLQTP
;
A
#
# COMPACT_ATOMS: atom_id res chain seq x y z
N MET A 1 24.09 -37.88 22.30
CA MET A 1 24.14 -37.36 20.90
C MET A 1 22.87 -36.60 20.48
N HIS A 2 21.68 -36.92 21.00
CA HIS A 2 20.42 -36.26 20.62
C HIS A 2 20.27 -34.82 21.14
N ALA A 3 20.67 -34.52 22.38
CA ALA A 3 20.56 -33.18 22.96
C ALA A 3 21.34 -32.11 22.16
N ARG A 4 22.54 -32.45 21.67
CA ARG A 4 23.35 -31.55 20.83
C ARG A 4 22.69 -31.27 19.48
N LYS A 5 22.08 -32.28 18.86
CA LYS A 5 21.33 -32.11 17.59
C LYS A 5 20.08 -31.26 17.77
N ILE A 6 19.32 -31.48 18.85
CA ILE A 6 18.13 -30.69 19.18
C ILE A 6 18.52 -29.22 19.44
N PHE A 7 19.59 -28.99 20.21
CA PHE A 7 20.10 -27.64 20.46
C PHE A 7 20.47 -26.91 19.16
N TRP A 8 21.19 -27.58 18.25
CA TRP A 8 21.54 -27.00 16.95
C TRP A 8 20.31 -26.75 16.07
N CYS A 9 19.32 -27.63 16.06
CA CYS A 9 18.06 -27.39 15.32
C CYS A 9 17.33 -26.16 15.86
N VAL A 10 17.23 -26.00 17.19
CA VAL A 10 16.60 -24.83 17.81
C VAL A 10 17.40 -23.55 17.53
N ALA A 11 18.73 -23.61 17.61
CA ALA A 11 19.60 -22.46 17.31
C ALA A 11 19.50 -22.03 15.83
N ILE A 12 19.47 -22.98 14.90
CA ILE A 12 19.28 -22.70 13.47
C ILE A 12 17.89 -22.10 13.22
N LEU A 13 16.83 -22.67 13.83
CA LEU A 13 15.48 -22.13 13.69
C LEU A 13 15.38 -20.70 14.23
N ALA A 14 15.97 -20.43 15.40
CA ALA A 14 16.01 -19.10 15.98
C ALA A 14 16.76 -18.11 15.08
N LEU A 15 17.92 -18.52 14.53
CA LEU A 15 18.68 -17.71 13.59
C LEU A 15 17.88 -17.41 12.32
N LEU A 16 17.17 -18.40 11.76
CA LEU A 16 16.31 -18.21 10.59
C LEU A 16 15.16 -17.24 10.89
N LEU A 17 14.53 -17.33 12.06
CA LEU A 17 13.47 -16.41 12.48
C LEU A 17 13.99 -14.97 12.64
N VAL A 18 15.19 -14.80 13.23
CA VAL A 18 15.84 -13.49 13.35
C VAL A 18 16.18 -12.93 11.97
N MET A 19 16.78 -13.74 11.09
CA MET A 19 17.11 -13.29 9.73
C MET A 19 15.84 -12.95 8.92
N ALA A 20 14.78 -13.74 9.03
CA ALA A 20 13.50 -13.45 8.41
C ALA A 20 12.90 -12.14 8.95
N GLY A 21 12.95 -11.91 10.27
CA GLY A 21 12.50 -10.67 10.90
C GLY A 21 13.30 -9.45 10.45
N VAL A 22 14.63 -9.54 10.42
CA VAL A 22 15.51 -8.47 9.93
C VAL A 22 15.26 -8.17 8.46
N TRP A 23 15.14 -9.21 7.62
CA TRP A 23 14.80 -9.05 6.22
C TRP A 23 13.44 -8.38 6.03
N TRP A 24 12.44 -8.77 6.82
CA TRP A 24 11.11 -8.19 6.80
C TRP A 24 11.14 -6.71 7.15
N VAL A 25 11.75 -6.33 8.29
CA VAL A 25 11.87 -4.93 8.71
C VAL A 25 12.61 -4.11 7.66
N ARG A 26 13.65 -4.68 7.02
CA ARG A 26 14.35 -3.99 5.93
C ARG A 26 13.51 -3.81 4.68
N ARG A 27 12.72 -4.82 4.28
CA ARG A 27 11.94 -4.81 3.04
C ARG A 27 10.65 -4.02 3.15
N PHE A 28 9.95 -4.19 4.27
CA PHE A 28 8.58 -3.73 4.50
C PHE A 28 8.50 -2.58 5.51
N GLN A 29 9.61 -2.22 6.17
CA GLN A 29 9.70 -1.14 7.16
C GLN A 29 8.63 -1.30 8.26
N ARG A 30 7.65 -0.39 8.32
CA ARG A 30 6.56 -0.38 9.30
C ARG A 30 5.40 -1.33 8.93
N TYR A 31 5.47 -1.96 7.76
CA TYR A 31 4.41 -2.82 7.27
C TYR A 31 4.48 -4.21 7.90
N THR A 32 3.44 -4.56 8.65
CA THR A 32 3.43 -5.73 9.53
C THR A 32 2.95 -6.98 8.79
N PRO A 33 3.34 -8.19 9.26
CA PRO A 33 2.78 -9.45 8.73
C PRO A 33 1.25 -9.52 8.79
N VAL A 34 0.64 -8.86 9.78
CA VAL A 34 -0.82 -8.75 9.90
C VAL A 34 -1.42 -7.95 8.73
N GLU A 35 -0.76 -6.88 8.29
CA GLU A 35 -1.22 -6.09 7.16
C GLU A 35 -1.05 -6.83 5.83
N VAL A 36 0.03 -7.61 5.67
CA VAL A 36 0.18 -8.53 4.52
C VAL A 36 -0.95 -9.57 4.50
N ALA A 37 -1.29 -10.15 5.66
CA ALA A 37 -2.39 -11.11 5.74
C ALA A 37 -3.74 -10.47 5.35
N LYS A 38 -3.97 -9.19 5.70
CA LYS A 38 -5.16 -8.44 5.26
C LYS A 38 -5.20 -8.26 3.74
N ASP A 39 -4.07 -7.87 3.14
CA ASP A 39 -3.95 -7.74 1.68
C ASP A 39 -4.23 -9.04 0.95
N LEU A 40 -3.60 -10.13 1.38
CA LEU A 40 -3.79 -11.45 0.76
C LEU A 40 -5.23 -11.91 0.91
N ARG A 41 -5.82 -11.74 2.10
CA ARG A 41 -7.22 -12.09 2.34
C ARG A 41 -8.17 -11.29 1.46
N ALA A 42 -7.96 -9.99 1.35
CA ALA A 42 -8.77 -9.13 0.48
C ALA A 42 -8.61 -9.53 -0.99
N ALA A 43 -7.38 -9.68 -1.48
CA ALA A 43 -7.10 -10.05 -2.86
C ALA A 43 -7.71 -11.40 -3.27
N MET A 44 -7.69 -12.40 -2.37
CA MET A 44 -8.33 -13.70 -2.63
C MET A 44 -9.85 -13.62 -2.77
N GLN A 45 -10.50 -12.72 -2.04
CA GLN A 45 -11.97 -12.56 -2.04
C GLN A 45 -12.48 -11.70 -3.20
N VAL A 46 -11.59 -11.03 -3.92
CA VAL A 46 -11.91 -10.05 -4.98
C VAL A 46 -11.92 -10.68 -6.37
N LYS A 47 -11.48 -11.95 -6.51
CA LYS A 47 -11.17 -12.59 -7.79
C LYS A 47 -12.25 -12.41 -8.87
N ASP A 48 -13.54 -12.41 -8.52
CA ASP A 48 -14.64 -12.31 -9.48
C ASP A 48 -15.64 -11.17 -9.16
N HIS A 49 -15.22 -10.17 -8.38
CA HIS A 49 -16.09 -9.05 -8.03
C HIS A 49 -16.21 -8.04 -9.19
N PRO A 50 -17.41 -7.48 -9.49
CA PRO A 50 -17.60 -6.52 -10.58
C PRO A 50 -16.80 -5.22 -10.39
N ARG A 51 -16.53 -4.85 -9.14
CA ARG A 51 -15.71 -3.67 -8.76
C ARG A 51 -14.56 -4.12 -7.86
N PRO A 52 -13.49 -4.71 -8.43
CA PRO A 52 -12.51 -5.44 -7.65
C PRO A 52 -11.67 -4.53 -6.74
N VAL A 53 -11.29 -3.35 -7.23
CA VAL A 53 -10.51 -2.38 -6.48
C VAL A 53 -11.27 -1.85 -5.26
N GLU A 54 -12.49 -1.37 -5.45
CA GLU A 54 -13.32 -0.87 -4.35
C GLU A 54 -13.57 -1.97 -3.32
N ARG A 55 -13.87 -3.20 -3.77
CA ARG A 55 -14.06 -4.34 -2.88
C ARG A 55 -12.79 -4.69 -2.10
N PHE A 56 -11.63 -4.63 -2.74
CA PHE A 56 -10.35 -4.83 -2.07
C PHE A 56 -10.15 -3.81 -0.95
N LEU A 57 -10.39 -2.54 -1.24
CA LEU A 57 -10.28 -1.44 -0.27
C LEU A 57 -11.29 -1.61 0.87
N GLU A 58 -12.56 -1.93 0.58
CA GLU A 58 -13.58 -2.18 1.60
C GLU A 58 -13.23 -3.36 2.52
N LEU A 59 -12.72 -4.45 1.95
CA LEU A 59 -12.30 -5.63 2.73
C LEU A 59 -11.11 -5.33 3.64
N ARG A 60 -10.23 -4.40 3.24
CA ARG A 60 -9.02 -4.04 3.98
C ARG A 60 -9.27 -2.94 5.03
N TYR A 61 -10.05 -1.93 4.69
CA TYR A 61 -10.22 -0.71 5.47
C TYR A 61 -11.61 -0.56 6.11
N GLY A 62 -12.61 -1.30 5.63
CA GLY A 62 -14.02 -1.11 6.00
C GLY A 62 -14.78 -0.23 5.00
N PRO A 63 -16.05 0.11 5.26
CA PRO A 63 -16.88 0.93 4.38
C PRO A 63 -16.20 2.26 4.02
N LEU A 64 -16.09 2.57 2.72
CA LEU A 64 -15.34 3.73 2.22
C LEU A 64 -16.16 5.03 2.20
N ASP A 65 -17.46 4.95 2.44
CA ASP A 65 -18.33 6.10 2.73
C ASP A 65 -17.96 6.80 4.04
N LEU A 66 -17.32 6.07 4.97
CA LEU A 66 -16.76 6.61 6.20
C LEU A 66 -15.44 7.37 5.93
N PRO A 67 -15.36 8.69 6.24
CA PRO A 67 -14.16 9.52 6.07
C PRO A 67 -12.87 8.88 6.60
N THR A 68 -12.94 8.29 7.79
CA THR A 68 -11.80 7.68 8.48
C THR A 68 -11.21 6.52 7.69
N ASN A 69 -12.04 5.68 7.07
CA ASN A 69 -11.59 4.51 6.31
C ASN A 69 -11.01 4.92 4.96
N ARG A 70 -11.67 5.83 4.23
CA ARG A 70 -11.13 6.33 2.95
C ARG A 70 -9.83 7.12 3.12
N HIS A 71 -9.70 7.89 4.20
CA HIS A 71 -8.44 8.57 4.53
C HIS A 71 -7.32 7.57 4.79
N LYS A 72 -7.61 6.51 5.56
CA LYS A 72 -6.61 5.47 5.82
C LYS A 72 -6.20 4.75 4.52
N ALA A 73 -7.15 4.44 3.66
CA ALA A 73 -6.88 3.85 2.35
C ALA A 73 -6.00 4.76 1.49
N PHE A 74 -6.29 6.06 1.46
CA PHE A 74 -5.49 7.05 0.73
C PHE A 74 -4.07 7.19 1.31
N LEU A 75 -3.93 7.30 2.63
CA LEU A 75 -2.63 7.47 3.28
C LEU A 75 -1.72 6.24 3.13
N ASP A 76 -2.28 5.05 2.98
CA ASP A 76 -1.51 3.82 2.78
C ASP A 76 -0.77 3.80 1.43
N PHE A 77 -1.13 4.63 0.43
CA PHE A 77 -0.31 4.84 -0.76
C PHE A 77 1.04 5.50 -0.47
N PHE A 78 1.17 6.13 0.70
CA PHE A 78 2.42 6.72 1.18
C PHE A 78 3.17 5.81 2.18
N ASN A 79 2.66 4.59 2.40
CA ASN A 79 3.33 3.58 3.20
C ASN A 79 4.19 2.68 2.29
N PRO A 80 5.53 2.74 2.37
CA PRO A 80 6.41 2.02 1.45
C PRO A 80 6.20 0.50 1.44
N GLY A 81 5.80 -0.08 2.58
CA GLY A 81 5.55 -1.52 2.66
C GLY A 81 4.18 -1.91 2.10
N HIS A 82 3.17 -1.03 2.17
CA HIS A 82 1.91 -1.27 1.46
C HIS A 82 2.10 -1.16 -0.05
N VAL A 83 2.85 -0.16 -0.53
CA VAL A 83 3.23 -0.03 -1.95
C VAL A 83 3.94 -1.28 -2.46
N GLU A 84 4.87 -1.83 -1.67
CA GLU A 84 5.52 -3.11 -1.96
C GLU A 84 4.52 -4.27 -2.02
N GLY A 85 3.57 -4.36 -1.09
CA GLY A 85 2.52 -5.38 -1.08
C GLY A 85 1.66 -5.32 -2.35
N LEU A 86 1.20 -4.12 -2.72
CA LEU A 86 0.43 -3.90 -3.95
C LEU A 86 1.21 -4.28 -5.21
N GLN A 87 2.51 -3.99 -5.27
CA GLN A 87 3.36 -4.43 -6.38
C GLN A 87 3.38 -5.96 -6.50
N ILE A 88 3.60 -6.67 -5.40
CA ILE A 88 3.64 -8.14 -5.41
C ILE A 88 2.29 -8.71 -5.87
N LEU A 89 1.18 -8.13 -5.43
CA LEU A 89 -0.16 -8.56 -5.84
C LEU A 89 -0.40 -8.28 -7.33
N THR A 90 -0.14 -7.06 -7.79
CA THR A 90 -0.40 -6.61 -9.17
C THR A 90 0.48 -7.31 -10.19
N SER A 91 1.76 -7.57 -9.87
CA SER A 91 2.69 -8.30 -10.74
C SER A 91 2.24 -9.73 -11.08
N ARG A 92 1.37 -10.33 -10.25
CA ARG A 92 0.81 -11.67 -10.45
C ARG A 92 -0.52 -11.68 -11.22
N LEU A 93 -1.12 -10.52 -11.48
CA LEU A 93 -2.34 -10.43 -12.26
C LEU A 93 -2.05 -10.57 -13.76
N PRO A 94 -2.94 -11.21 -14.53
CA PRO A 94 -2.88 -11.18 -15.99
C PRO A 94 -2.86 -9.72 -16.50
N PRO A 95 -2.14 -9.41 -17.60
CA PRO A 95 -1.96 -8.03 -18.07
C PRO A 95 -3.26 -7.23 -18.23
N ASP A 96 -4.28 -7.80 -18.88
CA ASP A 96 -5.56 -7.12 -19.12
C ASP A 96 -6.27 -6.75 -17.80
N ARG A 97 -6.26 -7.69 -16.84
CA ARG A 97 -6.85 -7.47 -15.52
C ARG A 97 -6.06 -6.43 -14.73
N ARG A 98 -4.74 -6.51 -14.78
CA ARG A 98 -3.85 -5.56 -14.11
C ARG A 98 -4.10 -4.14 -14.60
N GLN A 99 -4.17 -3.93 -15.91
CA GLN A 99 -4.43 -2.60 -16.48
C GLN A 99 -5.80 -2.08 -16.07
N LYS A 100 -6.83 -2.93 -16.10
CA LYS A 100 -8.18 -2.57 -15.62
C LYS A 100 -8.19 -2.18 -14.15
N ASP A 101 -7.50 -2.94 -13.29
CA ASP A 101 -7.42 -2.65 -11.85
C ASP A 101 -6.60 -1.38 -11.57
N ILE A 102 -5.53 -1.11 -12.33
CA ILE A 102 -4.77 0.15 -12.24
C ILE A 102 -5.65 1.35 -12.60
N GLN A 103 -6.43 1.26 -13.69
CA GLN A 103 -7.33 2.33 -14.10
C GLN A 103 -8.45 2.56 -13.07
N ALA A 104 -9.04 1.49 -12.55
CA ALA A 104 -10.03 1.58 -11.49
C ALA A 104 -9.46 2.22 -10.21
N MET A 105 -8.20 1.93 -9.88
CA MET A 105 -7.53 2.58 -8.74
C MET A 105 -7.26 4.06 -8.97
N ALA A 106 -6.84 4.44 -10.18
CA ALA A 106 -6.67 5.84 -10.55
C ALA A 106 -8.01 6.60 -10.47
N GLN A 107 -9.08 6.00 -10.99
CA GLN A 107 -10.43 6.57 -10.89
C GLN A 107 -10.86 6.75 -9.43
N TRP A 108 -10.65 5.74 -8.59
CA TRP A 108 -10.97 5.83 -7.16
C TRP A 108 -10.24 6.99 -6.47
N LEU A 109 -8.97 7.25 -6.82
CA LEU A 109 -8.21 8.40 -6.30
C LEU A 109 -8.75 9.75 -6.80
N ALA A 110 -9.17 9.82 -8.07
CA ALA A 110 -9.80 11.01 -8.62
C ALA A 110 -11.13 11.31 -7.92
N ASP A 111 -11.96 10.29 -7.71
CA ASP A 111 -13.24 10.38 -7.00
C ASP A 111 -13.03 10.74 -5.52
N PHE A 112 -12.02 10.15 -4.88
CA PHE A 112 -11.61 10.50 -3.53
C PHE A 112 -11.32 12.00 -3.43
N ARG A 113 -10.43 12.53 -4.30
CA ARG A 113 -10.09 13.97 -4.32
C ARG A 113 -11.33 14.86 -4.55
N ALA A 114 -12.21 14.46 -5.46
CA ALA A 114 -13.42 15.22 -5.79
C ALA A 114 -14.41 15.31 -4.62
N ASN A 115 -14.49 14.24 -3.81
CA ASN A 115 -15.46 14.10 -2.73
C ASN A 115 -14.93 14.49 -1.34
N LEU A 116 -13.70 14.97 -1.22
CA LEU A 116 -13.18 15.45 0.06
C LEU A 116 -13.97 16.67 0.55
N SER A 117 -14.48 16.60 1.78
CA SER A 117 -15.05 17.77 2.46
C SER A 117 -13.97 18.83 2.75
N PRO A 118 -14.35 20.09 3.00
CA PRO A 118 -13.40 21.13 3.41
C PRO A 118 -12.57 20.74 4.64
N GLU A 119 -13.20 20.11 5.64
CA GLU A 119 -12.55 19.65 6.88
C GLU A 119 -11.54 18.53 6.59
N GLU A 120 -11.92 17.58 5.72
CA GLU A 120 -11.03 16.51 5.28
C GLU A 120 -9.82 17.04 4.52
N LYS A 121 -10.03 17.99 3.60
CA LYS A 121 -8.94 18.68 2.89
C LYS A 121 -8.01 19.37 3.86
N GLN A 122 -8.55 20.09 4.84
CA GLN A 122 -7.75 20.79 5.84
C GLN A 122 -6.93 19.80 6.70
N ALA A 123 -7.53 18.70 7.14
CA ALA A 123 -6.84 17.69 7.94
C ALA A 123 -5.70 17.01 7.18
N LEU A 124 -5.93 16.63 5.92
CA LEU A 124 -4.90 16.03 5.07
C LEU A 124 -3.81 17.04 4.71
N SER A 125 -4.18 18.28 4.39
CA SER A 125 -3.24 19.38 4.14
C SER A 125 -2.34 19.62 5.36
N ALA A 126 -2.93 19.68 6.55
CA ALA A 126 -2.19 19.82 7.80
C ALA A 126 -1.21 18.66 8.02
N TYR A 127 -1.65 17.41 7.80
CA TYR A 127 -0.78 16.24 7.91
C TYR A 127 0.41 16.31 6.95
N PHE A 128 0.20 16.61 5.67
CA PHE A 128 1.29 16.68 4.69
C PHE A 128 2.27 17.84 4.90
N ARG A 129 1.90 18.85 5.69
CA ARG A 129 2.80 19.92 6.12
C ARG A 129 3.69 19.52 7.30
N THR A 130 3.36 18.46 8.03
CA THR A 130 4.21 17.93 9.11
C THR A 130 5.48 17.26 8.56
N GLU A 131 6.49 17.09 9.41
CA GLU A 131 7.68 16.30 9.08
C GLU A 131 7.32 14.85 8.71
N ASP A 132 6.37 14.25 9.43
CA ASP A 132 5.95 12.87 9.17
C ASP A 132 5.27 12.73 7.80
N GLY A 133 4.41 13.68 7.43
CA GLY A 133 3.78 13.70 6.12
C GLY A 133 4.78 13.88 4.98
N ARG A 134 5.77 14.79 5.15
CA ARG A 134 6.83 14.99 4.15
C ARG A 134 7.70 13.74 3.97
N ARG A 135 8.13 13.11 5.07
CA ARG A 135 8.91 11.86 5.02
C ARG A 135 8.12 10.72 4.40
N ALA A 136 6.80 10.64 4.62
CA ALA A 136 5.96 9.63 3.99
C ALA A 136 5.93 9.80 2.47
N ILE A 137 5.77 11.02 1.96
CA ILE A 137 5.82 11.33 0.53
C ILE A 137 7.19 10.98 -0.05
N GLU A 138 8.28 11.40 0.59
CA GLU A 138 9.65 11.12 0.14
C GLU A 138 9.93 9.61 0.09
N ALA A 139 9.56 8.88 1.15
CA ALA A 139 9.77 7.44 1.22
C ALA A 139 8.96 6.68 0.16
N ALA A 140 7.70 7.06 -0.05
CA ALA A 140 6.86 6.47 -1.09
C ALA A 140 7.37 6.80 -2.50
N THR A 141 7.84 8.03 -2.72
CA THR A 141 8.44 8.46 -3.99
C THR A 141 9.72 7.67 -4.28
N ALA A 142 10.64 7.57 -3.31
CA ALA A 142 11.86 6.78 -3.45
C ALA A 142 11.54 5.31 -3.72
N LYS A 143 10.51 4.77 -3.04
CA LYS A 143 10.04 3.40 -3.26
C LYS A 143 9.53 3.20 -4.68
N TYR A 144 8.68 4.10 -5.18
CA TYR A 144 8.17 4.05 -6.55
C TYR A 144 9.31 4.16 -7.57
N LEU A 145 10.25 5.09 -7.39
CA LEU A 145 11.38 5.28 -8.29
C LEU A 145 12.35 4.10 -8.29
N SER A 146 12.43 3.33 -7.21
CA SER A 146 13.22 2.09 -7.15
C SER A 146 12.63 0.94 -8.00
N GLN A 147 11.39 1.08 -8.48
CA GLN A 147 10.74 0.05 -9.30
C GLN A 147 11.20 0.10 -10.75
N ASP A 148 11.07 -1.05 -11.42
CA ASP A 148 11.43 -1.18 -12.84
C ASP A 148 10.60 -0.25 -13.73
N VAL A 149 11.14 0.05 -14.92
CA VAL A 149 10.53 1.02 -15.84
C VAL A 149 9.15 0.59 -16.33
N TYR A 150 8.89 -0.72 -16.47
CA TYR A 150 7.61 -1.22 -16.94
C TYR A 150 6.54 -1.06 -15.87
N TYR A 151 6.83 -1.45 -14.62
CA TYR A 151 5.93 -1.22 -13.51
C TYR A 151 5.59 0.26 -13.33
N ARG A 152 6.61 1.13 -13.42
CA ARG A 152 6.43 2.58 -13.33
C ARG A 152 5.55 3.12 -14.46
N ALA A 153 5.76 2.65 -15.69
CA ALA A 153 4.95 3.05 -16.85
C ALA A 153 3.50 2.58 -16.71
N GLU A 154 3.28 1.32 -16.33
CA GLU A 154 1.94 0.75 -16.14
C GLU A 154 1.15 1.50 -15.07
N THR A 155 1.78 1.84 -13.94
CA THR A 155 1.13 2.47 -12.78
C THR A 155 1.09 4.01 -12.83
N ALA A 156 1.60 4.62 -13.90
CA ALA A 156 1.62 6.08 -14.06
C ALA A 156 0.27 6.79 -13.85
N PRO A 157 -0.91 6.23 -14.24
CA PRO A 157 -2.21 6.84 -13.95
C PRO A 157 -2.48 7.02 -12.45
N VAL A 158 -2.18 6.01 -11.63
CA VAL A 158 -2.36 6.06 -10.17
C VAL A 158 -1.45 7.13 -9.56
N ILE A 159 -0.18 7.16 -9.97
CA ILE A 159 0.79 8.15 -9.47
C ILE A 159 0.38 9.57 -9.85
N ARG A 160 -0.13 9.77 -11.07
CA ARG A 160 -0.63 11.08 -11.50
C ARG A 160 -1.73 11.57 -10.57
N GLU A 161 -2.72 10.72 -10.27
CA GLU A 161 -3.82 11.09 -9.39
C GLU A 161 -3.38 11.33 -7.94
N LEU A 162 -2.41 10.57 -7.43
CA LEU A 162 -1.78 10.85 -6.12
C LEU A 162 -1.12 12.22 -6.11
N MET A 163 -0.28 12.53 -7.11
CA MET A 163 0.42 13.80 -7.20
C MET A 163 -0.54 14.97 -7.35
N THR A 164 -1.54 14.86 -8.23
CA THR A 164 -2.59 15.88 -8.37
C THR A 164 -3.31 16.11 -7.04
N THR A 165 -3.65 15.04 -6.31
CA THR A 165 -4.31 15.16 -5.01
C THR A 165 -3.43 15.86 -3.98
N ILE A 166 -2.15 15.51 -3.88
CA ILE A 166 -1.20 16.21 -2.99
C ILE A 166 -1.09 17.69 -3.36
N THR A 167 -0.92 18.01 -4.65
CA THR A 167 -0.83 19.40 -5.11
C THR A 167 -2.09 20.18 -4.77
N THR A 168 -3.28 19.60 -4.99
CA THR A 168 -4.55 20.23 -4.58
C THR A 168 -4.62 20.46 -3.08
N LEU A 169 -4.13 19.54 -2.26
CA LEU A 169 -4.12 19.67 -0.79
C LEU A 169 -3.09 20.70 -0.29
N GLN A 170 -2.02 20.94 -1.04
CA GLN A 170 -0.96 21.88 -0.67
C GLN A 170 -1.23 23.31 -1.15
N THR A 171 -2.09 23.47 -2.16
CA THR A 171 -2.51 24.79 -2.65
C THR A 171 -3.42 25.45 -1.62
N PRO A 172 -3.17 26.72 -1.24
CA PRO A 172 -3.98 27.44 -0.26
C PRO A 172 -5.42 27.70 -0.73
#